data_AF-A0A227J6J1-F1
#
_entry.id   AF-A0A227J6J1-F1
#
_cell.length_a   1.000
_cell.length_b   1.000
_cell.length_c   1.000
_cell.angle_alpha   90.00
_cell.angle_beta   90.00
_cell.angle_gamma   90.00
#
_symmetry.space_group_name_H-M   'P 1'
#
loop_
_entity.id
_entity.type
_entity.pdbx_description
1 polymer ?
#
loop_
_entity_poly.entity_id
_entity_poly.type
_entity_poly.pdbx_seq_one_letter_code
_entity_poly.pdbx_strand_id
1 'polypeptide(L)'
;DNEEHQKRMIMATFENENGEKVTVLNGYFPQGDNINHETKFPYKRQFYKDLMTYLNDHHSNDEQLIVMGDINISPIDSDIGIGEPNRKRWLKTGKCSFQPEEREWLKTLLDWGFEDTFRKLY
;
A
#
# COMPACT_ATOMS: atom_id res chain seq x y z
N ASP A 1 -18.61 2.79 -0.72
CA ASP A 1 -18.11 4.17 -0.62
C ASP A 1 -18.82 4.97 0.44
N ASN A 2 -18.11 5.36 1.50
CA ASN A 2 -18.54 6.41 2.43
C ASN A 2 -17.66 7.67 2.17
N GLU A 3 -18.10 8.86 2.61
CA GLU A 3 -17.37 10.12 2.38
C GLU A 3 -15.96 10.14 3.01
N GLU A 4 -15.67 9.27 3.97
CA GLU A 4 -14.33 9.17 4.57
C GLU A 4 -13.30 8.49 3.67
N HIS A 5 -13.73 7.57 2.79
CA HIS A 5 -12.83 6.88 1.85
C HIS A 5 -12.26 7.84 0.79
N GLN A 6 -13.04 8.85 0.37
CA GLN A 6 -12.63 9.81 -0.66
C GLN A 6 -11.51 10.78 -0.22
N LYS A 7 -11.13 10.81 1.07
CA LYS A 7 -10.11 11.71 1.60
C LYS A 7 -8.69 11.11 1.60
N ARG A 8 -8.52 9.91 1.04
CA ARG A 8 -7.28 9.12 1.17
C ARG A 8 -6.60 8.78 -0.15
N MET A 9 -7.17 9.16 -1.28
CA MET A 9 -6.58 8.91 -2.59
C MET A 9 -6.81 10.11 -3.49
N ILE A 10 -5.73 10.60 -4.10
CA ILE A 10 -5.78 11.59 -5.18
C ILE A 10 -5.13 10.95 -6.41
N MET A 11 -5.85 10.98 -7.53
CA MET A 11 -5.39 10.40 -8.79
C MET A 11 -5.30 11.50 -9.85
N ALA A 12 -4.19 11.54 -10.57
CA ALA A 12 -3.99 12.49 -11.66
C ALA A 12 -3.16 11.84 -12.77
N THR A 13 -3.52 12.13 -14.01
CA THR A 13 -2.74 11.74 -15.19
C THR A 13 -2.05 12.97 -15.76
N PHE A 14 -0.75 12.83 -16.00
CA PHE A 14 0.12 13.85 -16.58
C PHE A 14 0.67 13.35 -17.91
N GLU A 15 1.23 14.24 -18.71
CA GLU A 15 2.00 13.90 -19.90
C GLU A 15 3.48 14.19 -19.62
N ASN A 16 4.37 13.25 -19.98
CA ASN A 16 5.81 13.46 -19.90
C ASN A 16 6.32 14.26 -21.12
N GLU A 17 7.63 14.49 -21.18
CA GLU A 17 8.28 15.25 -22.28
C GLU A 17 8.07 14.62 -23.67
N ASN A 18 7.77 13.31 -23.73
CA ASN A 18 7.50 12.57 -24.96
C ASN A 18 6.01 12.50 -25.31
N GLY A 19 5.12 13.12 -24.51
CA GLY A 19 3.67 13.05 -24.67
C GLY A 19 3.05 11.73 -24.18
N GLU A 20 3.80 10.90 -23.44
CA GLU A 20 3.30 9.66 -22.87
C GLU A 20 2.57 9.96 -21.56
N LYS A 21 1.43 9.29 -21.35
CA LYS A 21 0.63 9.46 -20.14
C LYS A 21 1.29 8.77 -18.96
N VAL A 22 1.38 9.47 -17.82
CA VAL A 22 1.79 8.93 -16.52
C VAL A 22 0.67 9.14 -15.53
N THR A 23 0.12 8.07 -14.98
CA THR A 23 -0.94 8.16 -13.96
C THR A 23 -0.35 7.96 -12.58
N VAL A 24 -0.66 8.91 -11.69
CA VAL A 24 -0.18 8.97 -10.33
C VAL A 24 -1.35 8.77 -9.38
N LEU A 25 -1.25 7.75 -8.53
CA LEU A 25 -2.15 7.45 -7.43
C LEU A 25 -1.41 7.78 -6.13
N ASN A 26 -1.73 8.92 -5.51
CA ASN A 26 -1.17 9.33 -4.23
C ASN A 26 -2.14 9.00 -3.08
N GLY A 27 -1.77 8.02 -2.27
CA GLY A 27 -2.60 7.46 -1.21
C GLY A 27 -2.09 7.72 0.20
N TYR A 28 -3.00 8.03 1.13
CA TYR A 28 -2.77 7.93 2.57
C TYR A 28 -3.48 6.69 3.12
N PHE A 29 -2.78 5.56 3.08
CA PHE A 29 -3.35 4.25 3.38
C PHE A 29 -3.71 4.15 4.88
N PRO A 30 -4.80 3.45 5.25
CA PRO A 30 -5.16 3.30 6.65
C PRO A 30 -4.06 2.59 7.45
N GLN A 31 -3.73 3.11 8.64
CA GLN A 31 -2.69 2.49 9.48
C GLN A 31 -3.14 1.14 10.09
N GLY A 32 -4.44 0.98 10.39
CA GLY A 32 -5.05 -0.27 10.85
C GLY A 32 -5.05 -0.53 12.35
N ASP A 33 -4.21 0.17 13.12
CA ASP A 33 -4.04 0.09 14.58
C ASP A 33 -3.57 -1.29 15.06
N ASN A 34 -4.48 -2.27 15.11
CA ASN A 34 -4.25 -3.64 15.52
C ASN A 34 -5.10 -4.60 14.68
N ILE A 35 -4.61 -5.81 14.39
CA ILE A 35 -5.36 -6.82 13.62
C ILE A 35 -6.72 -7.17 14.23
N ASN A 36 -6.87 -7.00 15.55
CA ASN A 36 -8.09 -7.27 16.28
C ASN A 36 -9.01 -6.04 16.39
N HIS A 37 -8.64 -4.88 15.82
CA HIS A 37 -9.46 -3.68 15.88
C HIS A 37 -10.69 -3.84 14.98
N GLU A 38 -11.90 -3.71 15.56
CA GLU A 38 -13.18 -4.06 14.93
C GLU A 38 -13.47 -3.30 13.61
N THR A 39 -13.01 -2.06 13.48
CA THR A 39 -13.27 -1.22 12.30
C THR A 39 -12.03 -0.86 11.50
N LYS A 40 -10.94 -0.42 12.15
CA LYS A 40 -9.76 0.13 11.46
C LYS A 40 -9.01 -0.90 10.63
N PHE A 41 -8.83 -2.12 11.12
CA PHE A 41 -8.11 -3.15 10.37
C PHE A 41 -8.94 -3.74 9.22
N PRO A 42 -10.25 -4.02 9.39
CA PRO A 42 -11.13 -4.31 8.26
C PRO A 42 -11.14 -3.20 7.21
N TYR A 43 -11.10 -1.94 7.63
CA TYR A 43 -11.00 -0.83 6.68
C TYR A 43 -9.67 -0.84 5.91
N LYS A 44 -8.53 -1.06 6.59
CA LYS A 44 -7.23 -1.22 5.93
C LYS A 44 -7.26 -2.34 4.89
N ARG A 45 -7.78 -3.51 5.24
CA ARG A 45 -7.95 -4.65 4.32
C ARG A 45 -8.79 -4.28 3.11
N GLN A 46 -9.95 -3.64 3.35
CA GLN A 46 -10.84 -3.23 2.27
C GLN A 46 -10.18 -2.20 1.35
N PHE A 47 -9.41 -1.25 1.89
CA PHE A 47 -8.70 -0.25 1.11
C PHE A 47 -7.69 -0.87 0.12
N TYR A 48 -6.89 -1.84 0.56
CA TYR A 48 -5.97 -2.57 -0.32
C TYR A 48 -6.72 -3.40 -1.38
N LYS A 49 -7.84 -4.02 -1.00
CA LYS A 49 -8.69 -4.76 -1.93
C LYS A 49 -9.33 -3.84 -2.99
N ASP A 50 -9.80 -2.67 -2.59
CA ASP A 50 -10.40 -1.67 -3.49
C ASP A 50 -9.35 -1.12 -4.45
N LEU A 51 -8.12 -0.85 -3.98
CA LEU A 51 -7.00 -0.47 -4.84
C LEU A 51 -6.72 -1.55 -5.90
N MET A 52 -6.61 -2.82 -5.50
CA MET A 52 -6.39 -3.90 -6.46
C MET A 52 -7.54 -4.08 -7.44
N THR A 53 -8.79 -3.91 -6.99
CA THR A 53 -9.97 -3.92 -7.86
C THR A 53 -9.88 -2.80 -8.89
N TYR A 54 -9.60 -1.57 -8.44
CA TYR A 54 -9.45 -0.42 -9.31
C TYR A 54 -8.35 -0.64 -10.37
N LEU A 55 -7.18 -1.12 -9.97
CA LEU A 55 -6.07 -1.41 -10.88
C LEU A 55 -6.44 -2.48 -11.91
N ASN A 56 -7.05 -3.59 -11.50
CA ASN A 56 -7.45 -4.64 -12.43
C ASN A 56 -8.57 -4.23 -13.40
N ASP A 57 -9.47 -3.34 -12.97
CA ASP A 57 -10.62 -2.94 -13.77
C ASP A 57 -10.30 -1.79 -14.74
N HIS A 58 -9.33 -0.93 -14.41
CA HIS A 58 -9.09 0.34 -15.12
C HIS A 58 -7.68 0.50 -15.71
N HIS A 59 -6.75 -0.39 -15.37
CA HIS A 59 -5.36 -0.27 -15.77
C HIS A 59 -4.77 -1.61 -16.21
N SER A 60 -3.70 -1.54 -16.99
CA SER A 60 -2.82 -2.66 -17.28
C SER A 60 -1.40 -2.40 -16.78
N ASN A 61 -0.63 -3.47 -16.54
CA ASN A 61 0.71 -3.38 -15.95
C ASN A 61 1.82 -2.95 -16.93
N ASP A 62 1.47 -2.69 -18.20
CA ASP A 62 2.30 -2.06 -19.21
C ASP A 62 2.12 -0.53 -19.28
N GLU A 63 1.18 0.03 -18.51
CA GLU A 63 1.00 1.48 -18.38
C GLU A 63 2.05 2.12 -17.44
N GLN A 64 2.32 3.42 -17.65
CA GLN A 64 3.17 4.21 -16.75
C GLN A 64 2.37 4.62 -15.51
N LEU A 65 2.40 3.78 -14.48
CA LEU A 65 1.66 3.98 -13.23
C LEU A 65 2.61 4.20 -12.05
N ILE A 66 2.22 5.12 -11.18
CA ILE A 66 2.89 5.36 -9.90
C ILE A 66 1.86 5.26 -8.79
N VAL A 67 2.00 4.28 -7.91
CA VAL A 67 1.30 4.25 -6.62
C VAL A 67 2.29 4.73 -5.56
N MET A 68 1.95 5.82 -4.87
CA MET A 68 2.81 6.42 -3.85
C MET A 68 2.02 6.93 -2.65
N GLY A 69 2.75 7.40 -1.64
CA GLY A 69 2.22 7.99 -0.42
C GLY A 69 2.63 7.18 0.81
N ASP A 70 1.86 7.31 1.90
CA ASP A 70 2.11 6.55 3.12
C ASP A 70 1.33 5.23 3.09
N ILE A 71 2.05 4.17 2.72
CA ILE A 71 1.56 2.79 2.55
C ILE A 71 1.23 2.14 3.92
N ASN A 72 1.80 2.62 5.03
CA ASN A 72 1.61 2.04 6.36
C ASN A 72 1.94 0.53 6.47
N ILE A 73 2.81 0.02 5.61
CA ILE A 73 3.30 -1.37 5.62
C ILE A 73 4.81 -1.39 5.38
N SER A 74 5.54 -2.15 6.19
CA SER A 74 6.96 -2.46 6.04
C SER A 74 7.10 -3.84 5.37
N PRO A 75 7.37 -3.90 4.04
CA PRO A 75 7.31 -5.14 3.27
C PRO A 75 8.34 -6.19 3.69
N ILE A 76 9.55 -5.77 4.06
CA ILE A 76 10.65 -6.66 4.42
C ILE A 76 11.25 -6.30 5.78
N ASP A 77 11.99 -7.24 6.39
CA ASP A 77 12.52 -7.04 7.75
C ASP A 77 13.57 -5.91 7.81
N SER A 78 14.26 -5.60 6.69
CA SER A 78 15.18 -4.45 6.61
C SER A 78 14.48 -3.09 6.64
N ASP A 79 13.15 -3.04 6.53
CA ASP A 79 12.36 -1.82 6.74
C ASP A 79 12.04 -1.59 8.23
N ILE A 80 12.43 -2.52 9.12
CA ILE A 80 12.04 -2.50 10.53
C ILE A 80 13.20 -2.05 11.42
N GLY A 81 13.18 -0.77 11.81
CA GLY A 81 14.20 -0.14 12.66
C GLY A 81 13.93 -0.18 14.17
N ILE A 82 12.86 -0.83 14.65
CA ILE A 82 12.43 -0.74 16.06
C ILE A 82 13.13 -1.72 17.02
N GLY A 83 14.04 -2.54 16.51
CA GLY A 83 14.77 -3.58 17.26
C GLY A 83 13.98 -4.89 17.46
N GLU A 84 14.71 -6.00 17.50
CA GLU A 84 14.14 -7.36 17.54
C GLU A 84 13.12 -7.61 18.66
N PRO A 85 13.33 -7.18 19.93
CA PRO A 85 12.34 -7.38 20.98
C PRO A 85 11.01 -6.70 20.68
N ASN A 86 11.04 -5.49 20.10
CA ASN A 86 9.84 -4.77 19.74
C ASN A 86 9.17 -5.36 18.50
N ARG A 87 9.95 -5.77 17.48
CA ARG A 87 9.43 -6.46 16.29
C ARG A 87 8.64 -7.71 16.68
N LYS A 88 9.25 -8.58 17.50
CA LYS A 88 8.59 -9.79 18.03
C LYS A 88 7.36 -9.46 18.86
N ARG A 89 7.42 -8.40 19.69
CA ARG A 89 6.26 -7.95 20.48
C ARG A 89 5.11 -7.51 19.57
N TRP A 90 5.38 -6.69 18.55
CA TRP A 90 4.34 -6.19 17.64
C TRP A 90 3.68 -7.31 16.85
N LEU A 91 4.46 -8.28 16.34
CA LEU A 91 3.93 -9.50 15.72
C LEU A 91 3.04 -10.27 16.70
N LYS A 92 3.52 -10.53 17.92
CA LYS A 92 2.77 -11.27 18.94
C LYS A 92 1.47 -10.57 19.36
N THR A 93 1.48 -9.24 19.47
CA THR A 93 0.32 -8.46 19.91
C THR A 93 -0.59 -8.02 18.76
N GLY A 94 -0.25 -8.35 17.52
CA GLY A 94 -1.04 -7.97 16.34
C GLY A 94 -1.00 -6.46 16.01
N LYS A 95 0.05 -5.74 16.41
CA LYS A 95 0.17 -4.31 16.08
C LYS A 95 0.46 -4.15 14.58
N CYS A 96 -0.32 -3.33 13.88
CA CYS A 96 -0.22 -3.14 12.44
C CYS A 96 1.09 -2.45 12.05
N SER A 97 1.68 -2.89 10.94
CA SER A 97 2.80 -2.29 10.17
C SER A 97 3.51 -3.38 9.35
N PHE A 98 3.63 -4.60 9.87
CA PHE A 98 4.37 -5.70 9.23
C PHE A 98 3.80 -7.07 9.60
N GLN A 99 2.49 -7.15 9.84
CA GLN A 99 1.82 -8.44 10.04
C GLN A 99 1.84 -9.24 8.73
N PRO A 100 1.82 -10.59 8.79
CA PRO A 100 1.85 -11.43 7.59
C PRO A 100 0.79 -11.05 6.55
N GLU A 101 -0.45 -10.83 7.00
CA GLU A 101 -1.56 -10.44 6.12
C GLU A 101 -1.32 -9.07 5.43
N GLU A 102 -0.75 -8.10 6.16
CA GLU A 102 -0.40 -6.80 5.58
C GLU A 102 0.66 -6.96 4.47
N ARG A 103 1.68 -7.78 4.71
CA ARG A 103 2.73 -8.04 3.73
C ARG A 103 2.20 -8.75 2.49
N GLU A 104 1.20 -9.62 2.63
CA GLU A 104 0.54 -10.26 1.50
C GLU A 104 -0.16 -9.24 0.59
N TRP A 105 -0.79 -8.21 1.14
CA TRP A 105 -1.45 -7.15 0.34
C TRP A 105 -0.45 -6.36 -0.48
N LEU A 106 0.66 -5.92 0.13
CA LEU A 106 1.69 -5.19 -0.59
C LEU A 106 2.43 -6.09 -1.59
N LYS A 107 2.66 -7.36 -1.24
CA LYS A 107 3.20 -8.36 -2.19
C LYS A 107 2.28 -8.53 -3.39
N THR A 108 0.96 -8.56 -3.20
CA THR A 108 -0.01 -8.66 -4.30
C THR A 108 0.11 -7.48 -5.26
N LEU A 109 0.32 -6.26 -4.74
CA LEU A 109 0.55 -5.08 -5.56
C LEU A 109 1.86 -5.18 -6.36
N LEU A 110 2.94 -5.65 -5.74
CA LEU A 110 4.23 -5.85 -6.40
C LEU A 110 4.15 -6.96 -7.47
N ASP A 111 3.52 -8.09 -7.14
CA ASP A 111 3.33 -9.22 -8.07
C ASP A 111 2.46 -8.85 -9.28
N TRP A 112 1.58 -7.84 -9.14
CA TRP A 112 0.77 -7.32 -10.25
C TRP A 112 1.63 -6.64 -11.33
N GLY A 113 2.76 -6.06 -10.94
CA GLY A 113 3.70 -5.40 -11.85
C GLY A 113 4.40 -4.16 -11.28
N PHE A 114 4.09 -3.74 -10.05
CA PHE A 114 4.78 -2.62 -9.42
C PHE A 114 6.16 -3.03 -8.89
N GLU A 115 7.08 -2.06 -8.87
CA GLU A 115 8.39 -2.21 -8.25
C GLU A 115 8.55 -1.20 -7.11
N ASP A 116 9.11 -1.64 -5.99
CA ASP A 116 9.60 -0.75 -4.94
C ASP A 116 10.88 -0.05 -5.44
N THR A 117 10.73 1.21 -5.83
CA THR A 117 11.81 1.99 -6.46
C THR A 117 12.99 2.21 -5.53
N PHE A 118 12.77 2.36 -4.22
CA PHE A 118 13.86 2.53 -3.27
C PHE A 118 14.69 1.26 -3.18
N ARG A 119 14.03 0.10 -3.04
CA ARG A 119 14.71 -1.21 -2.95
C ARG A 119 15.32 -1.69 -4.26
N LYS A 120 14.81 -1.22 -5.40
CA LYS A 120 15.44 -1.48 -6.71
C LYS A 120 16.75 -0.73 -6.88
N LEU A 121 16.89 0.44 -6.24
CA LEU A 121 18.06 1.31 -6.38
C LEU A 121 19.10 1.14 -5.25
N TYR A 122 18.70 0.71 -4.06
CA TYR A 122 19.53 0.63 -2.85
C TYR A 122 19.28 -0.66 -2.04
#